data_AF-N1USY8-F1
#
_entry.id   AF-N1USY8-F1
#
_cell.length_a   1.000
_cell.length_b   1.000
_cell.length_c   1.000
_cell.angle_alpha   90.00
_cell.angle_beta   90.00
_cell.angle_gamma   90.00
#
_symmetry.space_group_name_H-M   'P 1'
#
loop_
_entity.id
_entity.type
_entity.pdbx_description
1 polymer ?
#
loop_
_entity_poly.entity_id
_entity_poly.type
_entity_poly.pdbx_seq_one_letter_code
_entity_poly.pdbx_strand_id
1 'polypeptide(L)'
;MGVDKPNIRTIIHAELPSSLESYYQEIGRAGRDGKPSDCHVFYNQDDLSVLMDFIEWQNPDAAFISRTFQTLKRLGEELSSIDYEDLQSKIVFKNRGDHRLQTVLNLFDRYGVTSGELEKNSLKLISTLPEALCSAELLELKKKTSLKRLYQMLLYLKSEKCRREFVYEYFDAKFSECGNCDICKNSSESK
;
A
#
# COMPACT_ATOMS: atom_id res chain seq x y z
N MET A 1 -10.75 -10.49 0.10
CA MET A 1 -12.01 -11.11 0.56
C MET A 1 -12.43 -10.39 1.83
N GLY A 2 -13.65 -9.85 1.86
CA GLY A 2 -14.04 -8.79 2.78
C GLY A 2 -14.92 -9.28 3.92
N VAL A 3 -14.79 -8.61 5.06
CA VAL A 3 -15.78 -8.67 6.15
C VAL A 3 -17.14 -8.26 5.57
N ASP A 4 -18.04 -9.24 5.44
CA ASP A 4 -19.43 -9.02 5.01
C ASP A 4 -20.34 -9.00 6.23
N LYS A 5 -20.25 -7.89 6.98
CA LYS A 5 -21.04 -7.65 8.19
C LYS A 5 -21.78 -6.32 8.03
N PRO A 6 -23.12 -6.33 7.91
CA PRO A 6 -23.86 -5.10 7.60
C PRO A 6 -23.93 -4.12 8.78
N ASN A 7 -23.76 -4.62 10.01
CA ASN A 7 -23.93 -3.88 11.25
C ASN A 7 -22.61 -3.45 11.91
N ILE A 8 -21.58 -3.13 11.13
CA ILE A 8 -20.35 -2.54 11.65
C ILE A 8 -20.64 -1.11 12.11
N ARG A 9 -20.40 -0.82 13.41
CA ARG A 9 -20.66 0.49 14.03
C ARG A 9 -19.46 1.41 14.08
N THR A 10 -18.27 0.84 14.15
CA THR A 10 -17.06 1.63 14.29
C THR A 10 -15.98 1.04 13.40
N ILE A 11 -15.32 1.91 12.65
CA ILE A 11 -14.08 1.59 11.95
C ILE A 11 -13.00 2.50 12.51
N ILE A 12 -11.86 1.89 12.85
CA ILE A 12 -10.71 2.59 13.39
C ILE A 12 -9.52 2.29 12.50
N HIS A 13 -8.96 3.34 11.92
CA HIS A 13 -7.67 3.34 11.26
C HIS A 13 -6.62 3.75 12.28
N ALA A 14 -5.96 2.76 12.88
CA ALA A 14 -4.80 2.98 13.74
C ALA A 14 -3.54 3.33 12.94
N GLU A 15 -3.51 2.96 11.67
CA GLU A 15 -2.49 3.33 10.69
C GLU A 15 -3.17 4.07 9.53
N LEU A 16 -2.47 5.03 8.94
CA LEU A 16 -3.01 5.80 7.83
C LEU A 16 -3.15 4.92 6.58
N PRO A 17 -4.34 4.86 5.94
CA PRO A 17 -4.47 4.25 4.63
C PRO A 17 -3.52 4.85 3.61
N SER A 18 -2.97 4.01 2.74
CA SER A 18 -2.03 4.42 1.68
C SER A 18 -2.64 5.35 0.61
N SER A 19 -3.96 5.49 0.58
CA SER A 19 -4.69 6.32 -0.37
C SER A 19 -6.08 6.67 0.15
N LEU A 20 -6.67 7.75 -0.38
CA LEU A 20 -8.04 8.12 -0.06
C LEU A 20 -9.05 7.10 -0.59
N GLU A 21 -8.73 6.40 -1.70
CA GLU A 21 -9.55 5.31 -2.25
C GLU A 21 -9.62 4.12 -1.31
N SER A 22 -8.47 3.71 -0.75
CA SER A 22 -8.43 2.64 0.27
C SER A 22 -9.23 3.04 1.50
N TYR A 23 -9.01 4.26 2.01
CA TYR A 23 -9.77 4.80 3.13
C TYR A 23 -11.28 4.76 2.86
N TYR A 24 -11.73 5.28 1.71
CA TYR A 24 -13.13 5.32 1.32
C TYR A 24 -13.75 3.92 1.23
N GLN A 25 -13.04 2.97 0.60
CA GLN A 25 -13.49 1.58 0.49
C GLN A 25 -13.62 0.91 1.86
N GLU A 26 -12.69 1.19 2.77
CA GLU A 26 -12.67 0.63 4.12
C GLU A 26 -13.81 1.19 4.96
N ILE A 27 -13.96 2.53 5.04
CA ILE A 27 -15.05 3.14 5.81
C ILE A 27 -16.44 2.81 5.26
N GLY A 28 -16.56 2.54 3.95
CA GLY A 28 -17.79 2.09 3.30
C GLY A 28 -18.29 0.69 3.74
N ARG A 29 -17.58 0.04 4.66
CA ARG A 29 -18.03 -1.19 5.34
C ARG A 29 -18.90 -0.88 6.56
N ALA A 30 -18.78 0.29 7.16
CA ALA A 30 -19.60 0.70 8.30
C ALA A 30 -21.05 1.02 7.88
N GLY A 31 -22.00 0.81 8.80
CA GLY A 31 -23.34 1.37 8.64
C GLY A 31 -24.15 0.87 7.44
N ARG A 32 -23.85 -0.30 6.87
CA ARG A 32 -24.57 -0.83 5.69
C ARG A 32 -26.03 -1.19 5.97
N ASP A 33 -26.38 -1.35 7.25
CA ASP A 33 -27.76 -1.45 7.74
C ASP A 33 -28.47 -0.09 7.89
N GLY A 34 -27.83 1.01 7.45
CA GLY A 34 -28.37 2.38 7.51
C GLY A 34 -28.33 3.02 8.90
N LYS A 35 -27.83 2.32 9.93
CA LYS A 35 -27.76 2.86 11.29
C LYS A 35 -26.51 3.72 11.49
N PRO A 36 -26.56 4.70 12.42
CA PRO A 36 -25.41 5.54 12.76
C PRO A 36 -24.16 4.69 13.04
N SER A 37 -23.05 5.12 12.47
CA SER A 37 -21.75 4.48 12.60
C SER A 37 -20.66 5.55 12.48
N ASP A 38 -19.53 5.32 13.14
CA ASP A 38 -18.42 6.26 13.22
C ASP A 38 -17.16 5.68 12.59
N CYS A 39 -16.36 6.54 11.98
CA CYS A 39 -15.09 6.17 11.37
C CYS A 39 -14.01 7.12 11.89
N HIS A 40 -12.98 6.57 12.51
CA HIS A 40 -11.89 7.33 13.13
C HIS A 40 -10.58 7.02 12.42
N VAL A 41 -9.79 8.05 12.15
CA VAL A 41 -8.42 7.92 11.66
C VAL A 41 -7.49 8.56 12.67
N PHE A 42 -6.54 7.79 13.16
CA PHE A 42 -5.43 8.29 13.96
C PHE A 42 -4.22 8.49 13.06
N TYR A 43 -3.53 9.61 13.27
CA TYR A 43 -2.36 9.97 12.49
C TYR A 43 -1.35 10.66 13.41
N ASN A 44 -0.12 10.14 13.42
CA ASN A 44 1.04 10.86 13.92
C ASN A 44 1.95 11.25 12.73
N GLN A 45 2.56 12.43 12.80
CA GLN A 45 3.54 12.86 11.80
C GLN A 45 4.79 11.97 11.78
N ASP A 46 5.14 11.36 12.92
CA ASP A 46 6.27 10.44 13.01
C ASP A 46 6.06 9.16 12.17
N ASP A 47 4.80 8.79 11.90
CA ASP A 47 4.45 7.61 11.09
C ASP A 47 4.74 7.85 9.59
N LEU A 48 4.96 9.10 9.18
CA LEU A 48 5.14 9.45 7.77
C LEU A 48 6.39 8.80 7.17
N SER A 49 7.46 8.66 7.94
CA SER A 49 8.69 7.99 7.50
C SER A 49 8.42 6.53 7.14
N VAL A 50 7.69 5.82 8.01
CA VAL A 50 7.30 4.43 7.83
C VAL A 50 6.41 4.28 6.58
N LEU A 51 5.45 5.18 6.38
CA LEU A 51 4.59 5.18 5.19
C LEU A 51 5.38 5.41 3.90
N MET A 52 6.39 6.28 3.93
CA MET A 52 7.29 6.49 2.80
C MET A 52 8.13 5.24 2.52
N ASP A 53 8.66 4.59 3.55
CA ASP A 53 9.39 3.33 3.41
C ASP A 53 8.53 2.22 2.80
N PHE A 54 7.26 2.09 3.21
CA PHE A 54 6.32 1.16 2.58
C PHE A 54 6.12 1.44 1.09
N ILE A 55 6.02 2.72 0.70
CA ILE A 55 5.92 3.10 -0.73
C ILE A 55 7.19 2.71 -1.48
N GLU A 56 8.37 2.93 -0.92
CA GLU A 56 9.64 2.49 -1.51
C GLU A 56 9.67 0.96 -1.67
N TRP A 57 9.22 0.21 -0.65
CA TRP A 57 9.21 -1.25 -0.67
C TRP A 57 8.27 -1.82 -1.73
N GLN A 58 7.13 -1.17 -1.97
CA GLN A 58 6.16 -1.54 -3.00
C GLN A 58 6.56 -1.13 -4.43
N ASN A 59 7.57 -0.26 -4.56
CA ASN A 59 8.03 0.29 -5.83
C ASN A 59 9.55 0.13 -6.01
N PRO A 60 10.07 -1.12 -6.06
CA PRO A 60 11.49 -1.35 -6.32
C PRO A 60 11.88 -0.81 -7.69
N ASP A 61 13.06 -0.18 -7.77
CA ASP A 61 13.62 0.31 -9.03
C ASP A 61 14.11 -0.83 -9.94
N ALA A 62 14.31 -0.52 -11.23
CA ALA A 62 14.73 -1.49 -12.24
C ALA A 62 16.08 -2.14 -11.89
N ALA A 63 16.99 -1.40 -11.25
CA ALA A 63 18.29 -1.91 -10.86
C ALA A 63 18.16 -2.95 -9.73
N PHE A 64 17.27 -2.72 -8.75
CA PHE A 64 16.97 -3.66 -7.67
C PHE A 64 16.34 -4.94 -8.22
N ILE A 65 15.33 -4.82 -9.10
CA ILE A 65 14.71 -5.97 -9.77
C ILE A 65 15.77 -6.79 -10.52
N SER A 66 16.62 -6.13 -11.31
CA SER A 66 17.67 -6.77 -12.10
C SER A 66 18.71 -7.49 -11.22
N ARG A 67 19.15 -6.84 -10.13
CA ARG A 67 20.10 -7.45 -9.18
C ARG A 67 19.51 -8.66 -8.47
N THR A 68 18.24 -8.61 -8.08
CA THR A 68 17.53 -9.74 -7.49
C THR A 68 17.49 -10.90 -8.49
N PHE A 69 17.07 -10.66 -9.73
CA PHE A 69 17.07 -11.69 -10.78
C PHE A 69 18.45 -12.32 -10.99
N GLN A 70 19.51 -11.51 -11.09
CA GLN A 70 20.89 -11.99 -11.25
C GLN A 70 21.35 -12.83 -10.05
N THR A 71 20.92 -12.46 -8.84
CA THR A 71 21.22 -13.22 -7.63
C THR A 71 20.53 -14.58 -7.64
N LEU A 72 19.24 -14.63 -7.97
CA LEU A 72 18.51 -15.90 -8.12
C LEU A 72 19.13 -16.79 -9.20
N LYS A 73 19.51 -16.20 -10.34
CA LYS A 73 20.19 -16.90 -11.42
C LYS A 73 21.54 -17.49 -11.00
N ARG A 74 22.30 -16.78 -10.16
CA ARG A 74 23.59 -17.25 -9.64
C ARG A 74 23.44 -18.37 -8.62
N LEU A 75 22.39 -18.35 -7.80
CA LEU A 75 22.10 -19.41 -6.83
C LEU A 75 21.74 -20.73 -7.53
N GLY A 76 21.07 -20.67 -8.69
CA GLY A 76 20.78 -21.87 -9.47
C GLY A 76 19.98 -22.90 -8.68
N GLU A 77 20.54 -24.10 -8.49
CA GLU A 77 19.90 -25.20 -7.75
C GLU A 77 19.74 -24.90 -6.24
N GLU A 78 20.65 -24.11 -5.66
CA GLU A 78 20.61 -23.71 -4.24
C GLU A 78 19.36 -22.89 -3.91
N LEU A 79 18.69 -22.32 -4.91
CA LEU A 79 17.47 -21.54 -4.73
C LEU A 79 16.33 -22.37 -4.12
N SER A 80 16.31 -23.68 -4.35
CA SER A 80 15.30 -24.55 -3.79
C SER A 80 15.49 -24.81 -2.29
N SER A 81 16.65 -24.50 -1.71
CA SER A 81 16.95 -24.75 -0.29
C SER A 81 17.17 -23.48 0.52
N ILE A 82 17.17 -22.31 -0.11
CA ILE A 82 17.41 -21.04 0.58
C ILE A 82 16.12 -20.55 1.25
N ASP A 83 16.25 -20.08 2.48
CA ASP A 83 15.14 -19.40 3.15
C ASP A 83 15.07 -17.90 2.81
N TYR A 84 14.03 -17.24 3.30
CA TYR A 84 13.81 -15.82 3.04
C TYR A 84 14.88 -14.92 3.68
N GLU A 85 15.33 -15.23 4.89
CA GLU A 85 16.29 -14.40 5.62
C GLU A 85 17.67 -14.44 4.96
N ASP A 86 18.10 -15.63 4.54
CA ASP A 86 19.33 -15.85 3.80
C ASP A 86 19.28 -15.16 2.43
N LEU A 87 18.17 -15.27 1.71
CA LEU A 87 18.00 -14.59 0.43
C LEU A 87 17.99 -13.07 0.60
N GLN A 88 17.30 -12.57 1.63
CA GLN A 88 17.25 -11.14 1.95
C GLN A 88 18.63 -10.62 2.32
N SER A 89 19.41 -11.34 3.13
CA SER A 89 20.76 -10.94 3.51
C SER A 89 21.72 -10.86 2.32
N LYS A 90 21.57 -11.75 1.33
CA LYS A 90 22.37 -11.75 0.09
C LYS A 90 22.03 -10.58 -0.84
N ILE A 91 20.78 -10.11 -0.85
CA ILE A 91 20.32 -9.04 -1.75
C ILE A 91 20.42 -7.66 -1.08
N VAL A 92 20.11 -7.58 0.20
CA VAL A 92 19.94 -6.35 0.97
C VAL A 92 20.97 -6.30 2.12
N PHE A 93 22.24 -6.42 1.77
CA PHE A 93 23.33 -6.57 2.75
C PHE A 93 23.48 -5.37 3.71
N LYS A 94 23.07 -4.17 3.28
CA LYS A 94 23.28 -2.91 4.03
C LYS A 94 22.08 -2.45 4.85
N ASN A 95 20.87 -2.91 4.56
CA ASN A 95 19.67 -2.43 5.21
C ASN A 95 18.70 -3.58 5.48
N ARG A 96 18.84 -4.24 6.65
CA ARG A 96 17.97 -5.38 7.01
C ARG A 96 16.48 -5.02 7.12
N GLY A 97 16.15 -3.74 7.27
CA GLY A 97 14.77 -3.24 7.26
C GLY A 97 14.20 -3.01 5.87
N ASP A 98 14.92 -3.27 4.78
CA ASP A 98 14.39 -3.09 3.43
C ASP A 98 13.70 -4.38 2.94
N HIS A 99 12.38 -4.27 2.77
CA HIS A 99 11.48 -5.36 2.41
C HIS A 99 11.11 -5.39 0.92
N ARG A 100 11.88 -4.72 0.04
CA ARG A 100 11.66 -4.77 -1.43
C ARG A 100 11.73 -6.18 -2.01
N LEU A 101 12.46 -7.10 -1.39
CA LEU A 101 12.61 -8.48 -1.87
C LEU A 101 11.25 -9.15 -2.04
N GLN A 102 10.36 -9.07 -1.04
CA GLN A 102 9.04 -9.67 -1.12
C GLN A 102 8.23 -9.15 -2.31
N THR A 103 8.28 -7.83 -2.56
CA THR A 103 7.62 -7.22 -3.72
C THR A 103 8.17 -7.78 -5.03
N VAL A 104 9.49 -7.95 -5.15
CA VAL A 104 10.09 -8.52 -6.36
C VAL A 104 9.72 -9.99 -6.54
N LEU A 105 9.72 -10.80 -5.48
CA LEU A 105 9.29 -12.20 -5.56
C LEU A 105 7.83 -12.31 -6.02
N ASN A 106 6.95 -11.47 -5.48
CA ASN A 106 5.55 -11.40 -5.92
C ASN A 106 5.40 -10.97 -7.39
N LEU A 107 6.27 -10.07 -7.87
CA LEU A 107 6.32 -9.70 -9.29
C LEU A 107 6.82 -10.86 -10.15
N PHE A 108 7.85 -11.59 -9.71
CA PHE A 108 8.39 -12.72 -10.44
C PHE A 108 7.38 -13.87 -10.56
N ASP A 109 6.66 -14.19 -9.49
CA ASP A 109 5.56 -15.16 -9.53
C ASP A 109 4.47 -14.72 -10.52
N ARG A 110 3.98 -13.47 -10.40
CA ARG A 110 2.93 -12.93 -11.27
C ARG A 110 3.30 -12.92 -12.76
N TYR A 111 4.56 -12.65 -13.08
CA TYR A 111 5.05 -12.59 -14.47
C TYR A 111 5.66 -13.93 -14.95
N GLY A 112 5.57 -15.00 -14.15
CA GLY A 112 6.08 -16.32 -14.53
C GLY A 112 7.61 -16.39 -14.65
N VAL A 113 8.33 -15.53 -13.91
CA VAL A 113 9.80 -15.57 -13.78
C VAL A 113 10.23 -16.69 -12.85
N THR A 114 9.47 -16.91 -11.78
CA THR A 114 9.68 -17.97 -10.80
C THR A 114 8.51 -18.94 -10.77
N SER A 115 8.76 -20.15 -10.28
CA SER A 115 7.74 -21.14 -9.94
C SER A 115 8.01 -21.73 -8.55
N GLY A 116 6.97 -22.26 -7.92
CA GLY A 116 7.08 -22.83 -6.57
C GLY A 116 7.09 -21.75 -5.50
N GLU A 117 7.21 -22.18 -4.26
CA GLU A 117 7.13 -21.32 -3.08
C GLU A 117 8.42 -21.41 -2.28
N LEU A 118 8.91 -20.25 -1.83
CA LEU A 118 10.10 -20.14 -1.00
C LEU A 118 9.88 -20.84 0.36
N GLU A 119 8.71 -20.66 0.97
CA GLU A 119 8.32 -21.30 2.24
C GLU A 119 8.31 -22.83 2.17
N LYS A 120 8.14 -23.40 0.97
CA LYS A 120 8.13 -24.84 0.71
C LYS A 120 9.44 -25.36 0.16
N ASN A 121 10.51 -24.54 0.15
CA ASN A 121 11.81 -24.95 -0.40
C ASN A 121 11.68 -25.52 -1.82
N SER A 122 10.92 -24.80 -2.65
CA SER A 122 10.58 -25.26 -4.01
C SER A 122 10.75 -24.17 -5.07
N LEU A 123 11.27 -23.01 -4.67
CA LEU A 123 11.44 -21.86 -5.55
C LEU A 123 12.46 -22.16 -6.65
N LYS A 124 12.07 -21.91 -7.90
CA LYS A 124 12.91 -22.09 -9.08
C LYS A 124 12.75 -20.92 -10.03
N LEU A 125 13.84 -20.57 -10.71
CA LEU A 125 13.82 -19.61 -11.82
C LEU A 125 13.48 -20.36 -13.11
N ILE A 126 12.40 -19.96 -13.78
CA ILE A 126 11.88 -20.71 -14.95
C ILE A 126 11.90 -19.91 -16.26
N SER A 127 12.04 -18.59 -16.20
CA SER A 127 12.10 -17.75 -17.38
C SER A 127 13.08 -16.58 -17.23
N THR A 128 13.30 -15.87 -18.33
CA THR A 128 14.12 -14.66 -18.37
C THR A 128 13.35 -13.47 -17.81
N LEU A 129 14.06 -12.46 -17.31
CA LEU A 129 13.46 -11.23 -16.82
C LEU A 129 12.75 -10.46 -17.96
N PRO A 130 11.41 -10.25 -17.89
CA PRO A 130 10.68 -9.49 -18.89
C PRO A 130 11.07 -8.01 -18.87
N GLU A 131 11.23 -7.40 -20.05
CA GLU A 131 11.58 -5.98 -20.19
C GLU A 131 10.59 -5.05 -19.47
N ALA A 132 9.30 -5.45 -19.43
CA ALA A 132 8.25 -4.71 -18.74
C ALA A 132 8.52 -4.51 -17.24
N LEU A 133 9.24 -5.44 -16.58
CA LEU A 133 9.62 -5.31 -15.17
C LEU A 133 10.82 -4.37 -14.94
N CYS A 134 11.52 -3.99 -16.00
CA CYS A 134 12.73 -3.17 -15.93
C CYS A 134 12.56 -1.78 -16.55
N SER A 135 11.35 -1.41 -16.97
CA SER A 135 11.09 -0.06 -17.49
C SER A 135 11.19 0.97 -16.37
N ALA A 136 12.31 1.72 -16.34
CA ALA A 136 12.56 2.75 -15.35
C ALA A 136 11.46 3.82 -15.34
N GLU A 137 11.02 4.27 -16.52
CA GLU A 137 9.95 5.26 -16.67
C GLU A 137 8.63 4.79 -16.04
N LEU A 138 8.20 3.54 -16.31
CA LEU A 138 6.97 3.00 -15.74
C LEU A 138 7.05 2.82 -14.22
N LEU A 139 8.20 2.36 -13.72
CA LEU A 139 8.42 2.19 -12.28
C LEU A 139 8.43 3.53 -11.53
N GLU A 140 9.10 4.54 -12.09
CA GLU A 140 9.10 5.90 -11.55
C GLU A 140 7.72 6.52 -11.57
N LEU A 141 6.96 6.36 -12.67
CA LEU A 141 5.58 6.83 -12.77
C LEU A 141 4.67 6.15 -11.73
N LYS A 142 4.81 4.84 -11.54
CA LYS A 142 4.06 4.08 -10.53
C LYS A 142 4.39 4.57 -9.11
N LYS A 143 5.67 4.78 -8.81
CA LYS A 143 6.14 5.33 -7.53
C LYS A 143 5.58 6.73 -7.29
N LYS A 144 5.69 7.63 -8.28
CA LYS A 144 5.14 8.99 -8.22
C LYS A 144 3.63 8.99 -8.00
N THR A 145 2.91 8.07 -8.64
CA THR A 145 1.47 7.90 -8.43
C THR A 145 1.15 7.46 -7.00
N SER A 146 1.93 6.53 -6.44
CA SER A 146 1.78 6.07 -5.06
C SER A 146 2.02 7.20 -4.05
N LEU A 147 3.08 8.00 -4.25
CA LEU A 147 3.36 9.20 -3.44
C LEU A 147 2.24 10.24 -3.54
N LYS A 148 1.71 10.47 -4.74
CA LYS A 148 0.60 11.39 -4.96
C LYS A 148 -0.63 10.95 -4.16
N ARG A 149 -0.95 9.66 -4.13
CA ARG A 149 -2.09 9.12 -3.37
C ARG A 149 -1.94 9.32 -1.86
N LEU A 150 -0.76 9.03 -1.31
CA LEU A 150 -0.47 9.31 0.10
C LEU A 150 -0.60 10.80 0.41
N TYR A 151 -0.06 11.66 -0.46
CA TYR A 151 -0.18 13.11 -0.31
C TYR A 151 -1.63 13.59 -0.26
N GLN A 152 -2.51 13.04 -1.10
CA GLN A 152 -3.95 13.34 -1.07
C GLN A 152 -4.60 12.91 0.25
N MET A 153 -4.21 11.75 0.80
CA MET A 153 -4.69 11.32 2.12
C MET A 153 -4.23 12.26 3.24
N LEU A 154 -2.99 12.77 3.17
CA LEU A 154 -2.49 13.76 4.13
C LEU A 154 -3.22 15.11 4.00
N LEU A 155 -3.51 15.55 2.78
CA LEU A 155 -4.33 16.74 2.54
C LEU A 155 -5.72 16.57 3.13
N TYR A 156 -6.35 15.40 2.96
CA TYR A 156 -7.65 15.09 3.55
C TYR A 156 -7.63 15.25 5.07
N LEU A 157 -6.60 14.73 5.76
CA LEU A 157 -6.47 14.85 7.21
C LEU A 157 -6.21 16.28 7.70
N LYS A 158 -5.35 17.02 6.98
CA LYS A 158 -4.97 18.38 7.36
C LYS A 158 -5.96 19.45 6.89
N SER A 159 -6.93 19.09 6.07
CA SER A 159 -7.94 20.03 5.58
C SER A 159 -8.82 20.53 6.72
N GLU A 160 -9.15 21.82 6.68
CA GLU A 160 -10.19 22.45 7.51
C GLU A 160 -11.56 22.44 6.81
N LYS A 161 -11.65 21.91 5.58
CA LYS A 161 -12.93 21.72 4.88
C LYS A 161 -13.70 20.55 5.47
N CYS A 162 -15.02 20.52 5.26
CA CYS A 162 -15.83 19.36 5.60
C CYS A 162 -15.22 18.06 5.04
N ARG A 163 -15.05 17.03 5.88
CA ARG A 163 -14.47 15.74 5.46
C ARG A 163 -15.23 15.12 4.28
N ARG A 164 -16.57 15.16 4.34
CA ARG A 164 -17.41 14.58 3.30
C ARG A 164 -17.33 15.39 2.00
N GLU A 165 -17.29 16.71 2.09
CA GLU A 165 -17.08 17.58 0.92
C GLU A 165 -15.77 17.23 0.22
N PHE A 166 -14.66 17.14 0.96
CA PHE A 166 -13.35 16.78 0.41
C PHE A 166 -13.39 15.45 -0.35
N VAL A 167 -14.00 14.41 0.24
CA VAL A 167 -14.12 13.10 -0.40
C VAL A 167 -14.94 13.18 -1.68
N TYR A 168 -16.04 13.93 -1.67
CA TYR A 168 -16.88 14.10 -2.87
C TYR A 168 -16.14 14.88 -3.96
N GLU A 169 -15.43 15.97 -3.61
CA GLU A 169 -14.56 16.71 -4.54
C GLU A 169 -13.51 15.78 -5.17
N TYR A 170 -12.85 14.94 -4.36
CA TYR A 170 -11.82 14.01 -4.84
C TYR A 170 -12.32 13.02 -5.89
N PHE A 171 -13.56 12.54 -5.73
CA PHE A 171 -14.19 11.59 -6.66
C PHE A 171 -15.03 12.27 -7.75
N ASP A 172 -14.89 13.59 -7.94
CA ASP A 172 -15.67 14.39 -8.89
C ASP A 172 -17.20 14.17 -8.75
N ALA A 173 -17.66 13.99 -7.50
CA ALA A 173 -19.04 13.68 -7.16
C ALA A 173 -19.81 14.92 -6.66
N LYS A 174 -21.13 14.95 -6.88
CA LYS A 174 -22.00 16.04 -6.41
C LYS A 174 -22.18 16.01 -4.90
N PHE A 175 -21.75 17.08 -4.23
CA PHE A 175 -21.93 17.28 -2.79
C PHE A 175 -23.09 18.24 -2.50
N SER A 176 -23.92 17.93 -1.50
CA SER A 176 -25.02 18.81 -1.07
C SER A 176 -24.76 19.38 0.33
N GLU A 177 -24.66 18.51 1.34
CA GLU A 177 -24.41 18.89 2.73
C GLU A 177 -23.88 17.69 3.54
N CYS A 178 -23.30 17.96 4.72
CA CYS A 178 -22.77 16.92 5.61
C CYS A 178 -23.34 16.99 7.03
N GLY A 179 -23.00 18.03 7.79
CA GLY A 179 -23.43 18.23 9.19
C GLY A 179 -22.96 17.17 10.19
N ASN A 180 -22.18 16.15 9.79
CA ASN A 180 -21.93 14.97 10.63
C ASN A 180 -20.45 14.53 10.70
N CYS A 181 -19.51 15.28 10.12
CA CYS A 181 -18.08 15.05 10.33
C CYS A 181 -17.55 15.87 11.54
N ASP A 182 -16.36 15.53 12.02
CA ASP A 182 -15.66 16.23 13.11
C ASP A 182 -15.58 17.74 12.89
N ILE A 183 -15.21 18.17 11.67
CA ILE A 183 -15.10 19.59 11.32
C ILE A 183 -16.45 20.30 11.36
N CYS A 184 -17.50 19.70 10.79
CA CYS A 184 -18.84 20.27 10.82
C CYS A 184 -19.38 20.37 12.26
N LYS A 185 -19.17 19.33 13.08
CA LYS A 185 -19.64 19.29 14.47
C LYS A 185 -18.94 20.34 15.34
N ASN A 186 -17.62 20.50 15.20
CA ASN A 186 -16.87 21.51 15.93
C ASN A 186 -17.27 22.95 15.53
N SER A 187 -17.60 23.17 14.25
CA SER A 187 -18.08 24.48 13.77
C SER A 187 -19.47 24.88 14.31
N SER A 188 -20.30 23.89 14.69
CA SER A 188 -21.61 24.13 15.28
C SER A 188 -21.58 24.40 16.79
N GLU A 189 -20.53 23.96 17.50
CA GLU A 189 -20.35 24.18 18.94
C GLU A 189 -19.77 25.56 19.29
N SER A 190 -19.27 26.30 18.28
CA SER A 190 -18.71 27.66 18.44
C SER A 190 -19.72 28.78 18.18
N LYS A 191 -21.02 28.46 18.14
CA LYS A 191 -22.15 29.40 17.98
C LYS A 191 -23.12 29.27 19.14
#